data_AF-A0A7C7TRG4-F1
#
_entry.id   AF-A0A7C7TRG4-F1
#
_cell.length_a   1.000
_cell.length_b   1.000
_cell.length_c   1.000
_cell.angle_alpha   90.00
_cell.angle_beta   90.00
_cell.angle_gamma   90.00
#
_symmetry.space_group_name_H-M   'P 1'
#
loop_
_entity.id
_entity.type
_entity.pdbx_description
1 polymer ?
#
loop_
_entity_poly.entity_id
_entity_poly.type
_entity_poly.pdbx_seq_one_letter_code
_entity_poly.pdbx_strand_id
1 'polypeptide(L)'
;MTEHTLQQKLIAEFIGTFFLTLTICLTAVFGSSSSTHPAFPIAATLMVMIYGLGHISGAHFNPAVTMGIWIRGACDKSDVLPYISTQVLAGIA
;
A
#
# COMPACT_ATOMS: atom_id res chain seq x y z
N MET A 1 -13.85 7.86 -16.13
CA MET A 1 -13.13 7.85 -14.84
C MET A 1 -12.19 9.03 -14.87
N THR A 2 -12.20 9.86 -13.84
CA THR A 2 -11.32 11.03 -13.76
C THR A 2 -9.87 10.53 -13.72
N GLU A 3 -9.06 10.91 -14.71
CA GLU A 3 -7.63 10.60 -14.70
C GLU A 3 -6.98 11.33 -13.52
N HIS A 4 -6.53 10.57 -12.52
CA HIS A 4 -5.79 11.12 -11.38
C HIS A 4 -4.35 11.43 -11.78
N THR A 5 -3.82 12.55 -11.30
CA THR A 5 -2.43 12.94 -11.61
C THR A 5 -1.45 11.99 -10.93
N LEU A 6 -0.24 11.86 -11.48
CA LEU A 6 0.82 11.04 -10.87
C LEU A 6 1.06 11.46 -9.41
N GLN A 7 1.08 12.76 -9.11
CA GLN A 7 1.26 13.24 -7.73
C GLN A 7 0.16 12.73 -6.79
N GLN A 8 -1.10 12.72 -7.22
CA GLN A 8 -2.20 12.19 -6.42
C GLN A 8 -2.06 10.69 -6.18
N LYS A 9 -1.69 9.94 -7.23
CA LYS A 9 -1.41 8.50 -7.15
C LYS A 9 -0.28 8.20 -6.16
N LEU A 10 0.82 8.95 -6.21
CA LEU A 10 1.96 8.77 -5.31
C LEU A 10 1.61 9.09 -3.85
N ILE A 11 0.83 10.16 -3.59
CA ILE A 11 0.37 10.46 -2.23
C ILE A 11 -0.51 9.31 -1.69
N ALA A 12 -1.40 8.77 -2.52
CA ALA A 12 -2.23 7.63 -2.14
C ALA A 12 -1.37 6.38 -1.84
N GLU A 13 -0.41 6.05 -2.70
CA GLU A 13 0.53 4.94 -2.47
C GLU A 13 1.36 5.12 -1.20
N PHE A 14 1.81 6.35 -0.91
CA PHE A 14 2.56 6.66 0.29
C PHE A 14 1.71 6.41 1.55
N ILE A 15 0.51 7.00 1.62
CA ILE A 15 -0.38 6.89 2.77
C ILE A 15 -0.74 5.42 3.03
N GLY A 16 -1.15 4.69 1.98
CA GLY A 16 -1.53 3.29 2.13
C GLY A 16 -0.38 2.40 2.58
N THR A 17 0.82 2.59 2.03
CA THR A 17 2.02 1.81 2.40
C THR A 17 2.49 2.12 3.82
N PHE A 18 2.46 3.39 4.22
CA PHE A 18 2.82 3.83 5.57
C PHE A 18 1.92 3.16 6.62
N PHE A 19 0.60 3.27 6.49
CA PHE A 19 -0.32 2.66 7.44
C PHE A 19 -0.26 1.14 7.48
N LEU A 20 -0.08 0.50 6.31
CA LEU A 20 0.09 -0.95 6.22
C LEU A 20 1.37 -1.39 6.96
N THR A 21 2.51 -0.75 6.69
CA THR A 21 3.80 -1.08 7.30
C THR A 21 3.80 -0.79 8.79
N LEU A 22 3.26 0.37 9.21
CA LEU A 22 3.09 0.74 10.61
C LEU A 22 2.27 -0.33 11.35
N THR A 23 1.16 -0.77 10.77
CA THR A 23 0.30 -1.80 11.37
C THR A 23 1.04 -3.12 11.51
N ILE A 24 1.77 -3.55 10.48
CA ILE A 24 2.59 -4.77 10.52
C ILE A 24 3.62 -4.69 11.65
N CYS A 25 4.38 -3.60 11.72
CA CYS A 25 5.43 -3.41 12.73
C CYS A 25 4.86 -3.35 14.16
N LEU A 26 3.80 -2.58 14.39
CA LEU A 26 3.16 -2.48 15.71
C LEU A 26 2.57 -3.82 16.14
N THR A 27 1.94 -4.54 15.22
CA THR A 27 1.40 -5.88 15.50
C THR A 27 2.52 -6.88 15.81
N ALA A 28 3.65 -6.80 15.11
CA ALA A 28 4.80 -7.68 15.37
C ALA A 28 5.45 -7.40 16.74
N VAL A 29 5.53 -6.15 17.17
CA VAL A 29 6.17 -5.76 18.45
C VAL A 29 5.22 -5.95 19.64
N PHE A 30 3.97 -5.48 19.52
CA PHE A 30 3.04 -5.38 20.65
C PHE A 30 1.93 -6.43 20.63
N GLY A 31 1.69 -7.11 19.50
CA GLY A 31 0.64 -8.11 19.33
C GLY A 31 0.89 -9.46 20.03
N SER A 32 1.96 -9.57 20.82
CA SER A 32 2.31 -10.79 21.57
C SER A 32 1.43 -11.04 22.81
N SER A 33 0.57 -10.07 23.15
CA SER A 33 -0.24 -10.09 24.36
C SER A 33 -1.69 -10.39 23.99
N SER A 34 -2.17 -11.58 24.37
CA SER A 34 -3.52 -12.12 24.10
C SER A 34 -3.74 -12.62 22.66
N SER A 35 -4.75 -13.48 22.50
CA SER A 35 -5.19 -14.27 21.34
C SER A 35 -5.52 -13.49 20.05
N THR A 36 -4.91 -12.33 19.82
CA THR A 36 -5.10 -11.49 18.66
C THR A 36 -4.22 -12.00 17.51
N HIS A 37 -4.84 -12.63 16.52
CA HIS A 37 -4.12 -13.06 15.32
C HIS A 37 -3.61 -11.84 14.54
N PRO A 38 -2.29 -11.74 14.25
CA PRO A 38 -1.70 -10.58 13.59
C PRO A 38 -2.30 -10.30 12.20
N ALA A 39 -2.86 -11.34 11.56
CA ALA A 39 -3.53 -11.23 10.28
C ALA A 39 -4.73 -10.28 10.29
N PHE A 40 -5.51 -10.22 11.38
CA PHE A 40 -6.73 -9.40 11.41
C PHE A 40 -6.47 -7.90 11.31
N PRO A 41 -5.63 -7.26 12.16
CA PRO A 41 -5.35 -5.84 12.03
C PRO A 41 -4.67 -5.49 10.70
N ILE A 42 -3.75 -6.34 10.21
CA ILE A 42 -3.08 -6.13 8.92
C ILE A 42 -4.11 -6.14 7.77
N ALA A 43 -5.00 -7.14 7.74
CA ALA A 43 -6.03 -7.24 6.72
C ALA A 43 -7.07 -6.12 6.82
N ALA A 44 -7.45 -5.72 8.04
CA ALA A 44 -8.38 -4.61 8.26
C ALA A 44 -7.79 -3.28 7.77
N THR A 45 -6.53 -2.98 8.10
CA THR A 45 -5.83 -1.79 7.59
C THR A 45 -5.73 -1.83 6.08
N LEU A 46 -5.32 -2.96 5.50
CA LEU A 46 -5.24 -3.10 4.04
C LEU A 46 -6.60 -2.86 3.36
N MET A 47 -7.68 -3.45 3.89
CA MET A 47 -9.04 -3.26 3.39
C MET A 47 -9.45 -1.78 3.41
N VAL A 48 -9.23 -1.08 4.53
CA VAL A 48 -9.55 0.34 4.67
C VAL A 48 -8.76 1.17 3.66
N MET A 49 -7.46 0.92 3.48
CA MET A 49 -6.65 1.64 2.51
C MET A 49 -7.07 1.36 1.06
N ILE A 50 -7.44 0.12 0.73
CA ILE A 50 -7.94 -0.23 -0.61
C ILE A 50 -9.27 0.49 -0.90
N TYR A 51 -10.23 0.45 0.01
CA TYR A 51 -11.51 1.14 -0.19
C TYR A 51 -11.37 2.66 -0.19
N GLY A 52 -10.48 3.19 0.66
CA GLY A 52 -10.23 4.63 0.75
C GLY A 52 -9.47 5.21 -0.43
N LEU A 53 -8.46 4.51 -0.95
CA LEU A 53 -7.47 5.08 -1.88
C LEU A 53 -7.36 4.30 -3.21
N GLY A 54 -7.97 3.12 -3.33
CA GLY A 54 -7.85 2.27 -4.52
C GLY A 54 -8.38 2.91 -5.80
N HIS A 55 -9.39 3.77 -5.70
CA HIS A 55 -9.91 4.52 -6.84
C HIS A 55 -8.94 5.62 -7.35
N ILE A 56 -7.91 5.97 -6.55
CA ILE A 56 -6.92 6.98 -6.89
C ILE A 56 -5.69 6.34 -7.55
N SER A 57 -5.05 5.36 -6.88
CA SER A 57 -3.77 4.78 -7.33
C SER A 57 -3.84 3.35 -7.84
N GLY A 58 -4.95 2.64 -7.63
CA GLY A 58 -5.02 1.18 -7.77
C GLY A 58 -4.63 0.42 -6.50
N ALA A 59 -4.21 1.12 -5.43
CA ALA A 59 -3.90 0.56 -4.11
C ALA A 59 -2.89 -0.60 -4.15
N HIS A 60 -1.71 -0.37 -4.74
CA HIS A 60 -0.69 -1.41 -4.80
C HIS A 60 -0.01 -1.61 -3.43
N PHE A 61 0.37 -0.51 -2.79
CA PHE A 61 0.98 -0.39 -1.45
C PHE A 61 2.18 -1.32 -1.18
N ASN A 62 2.76 -1.88 -2.24
CA ASN A 62 3.77 -2.92 -2.18
C ASN A 62 4.52 -2.99 -3.53
N PRO A 63 5.86 -2.96 -3.52
CA PRO A 63 6.66 -3.08 -4.72
C PRO A 63 6.42 -4.37 -5.52
N ALA A 64 6.28 -5.50 -4.83
CA ALA A 64 6.02 -6.80 -5.46
C ALA A 64 4.64 -6.85 -6.11
N VAL A 65 3.63 -6.24 -5.48
CA VAL A 65 2.27 -6.12 -6.05
C VAL A 65 2.29 -5.22 -7.28
N THR A 66 2.99 -4.08 -7.22
CA THR A 66 3.18 -3.19 -8.37
C THR A 66 3.80 -3.93 -9.55
N MET A 67 4.85 -4.70 -9.32
CA MET A 67 5.48 -5.53 -10.35
C MET A 67 4.53 -6.60 -10.89
N GLY A 68 3.76 -7.27 -10.03
CA GLY A 68 2.78 -8.27 -10.44
C GLY A 68 1.66 -7.69 -11.32
N ILE A 69 1.13 -6.53 -10.96
CA ILE A 69 0.10 -5.83 -11.74
C ILE A 69 0.67 -5.29 -13.06
N TRP A 70 1.92 -4.83 -13.06
CA TRP A 70 2.62 -4.43 -14.28
C TRP A 70 2.84 -5.60 -15.24
N ILE A 71 3.29 -6.76 -14.75
CA ILE A 71 3.43 -7.99 -15.55
C ILE A 71 2.08 -8.44 -16.12
N ARG A 72 0.99 -8.26 -15.36
CA ARG A 72 -0.38 -8.50 -15.83
C ARG A 72 -0.84 -7.53 -16.92
N GLY A 73 -0.14 -6.41 -17.13
CA GLY A 73 -0.51 -5.37 -18.09
C GLY A 73 -1.59 -4.40 -17.58
N ALA A 74 -1.77 -4.29 -16.26
CA ALA A 74 -2.79 -3.45 -15.63
C ALA A 74 -2.22 -2.24 -14.87
N CYS A 75 -0.95 -1.91 -15.11
CA CYS A 75 -0.27 -0.73 -14.57
C CYS A 75 0.62 -0.12 -15.65
N ASP A 76 0.58 1.20 -15.78
CA ASP A 76 1.42 1.91 -16.74
C ASP A 76 2.89 1.85 -16.36
N LYS A 77 3.75 1.63 -17.35
CA LYS A 77 5.21 1.53 -17.14
C LYS A 77 5.80 2.79 -16.49
N SER A 78 5.20 3.97 -16.73
CA SER A 78 5.61 5.23 -16.12
C SER A 78 5.35 5.28 -14.61
N ASP A 79 4.38 4.52 -14.12
CA ASP A 79 3.94 4.56 -12.72
C ASP A 79 4.77 3.59 -11.86
N VAL A 80 5.33 2.52 -12.46
CA VAL A 80 6.06 1.45 -11.75
C VAL A 80 7.19 1.97 -10.87
N LEU A 81 8.16 2.67 -11.45
CA LEU A 81 9.34 3.12 -10.71
C LEU A 81 9.00 4.19 -9.66
N PRO A 82 8.16 5.21 -9.96
CA PRO A 82 7.65 6.13 -8.95
C PRO A 82 6.91 5.43 -7.81
N TYR A 83 6.01 4.49 -8.10
CA TYR A 83 5.25 3.75 -7.08
C TYR A 83 6.19 2.98 -6.15
N ILE A 84 7.12 2.20 -6.71
CA ILE A 84 8.07 1.41 -5.92
C ILE A 84 8.91 2.33 -5.02
N SER A 85 9.42 3.43 -5.56
CA SER A 85 10.24 4.38 -4.79
C SER A 85 9.44 4.99 -3.65
N THR A 86 8.19 5.40 -3.92
CA THR A 86 7.29 5.96 -2.91
C THR A 86 6.90 4.94 -1.84
N GLN A 87 6.62 3.70 -2.22
CA GLN A 87 6.29 2.61 -1.29
C GLN A 87 7.47 2.30 -0.36
N VAL A 88 8.70 2.27 -0.89
CA VAL A 88 9.91 2.07 -0.06
C VAL A 88 10.11 3.22 0.92
N LEU A 89 9.98 4.47 0.46
CA LEU A 89 10.08 5.64 1.35
C LEU A 89 9.00 5.63 2.44
N ALA A 90 7.77 5.27 2.08
CA ALA A 90 6.65 5.17 3.01
C ALA A 90 6.82 4.05 4.05
N GLY A 91 7.47 2.95 3.67
CA GLY A 91 7.76 1.86 4.60
C GLY A 91 8.87 2.17 5.60
N ILE A 92 9.70 3.20 5.33
CA ILE A 92 10.78 3.66 6.22
C ILE A 92 10.34 4.82 7.12
N ALA A 93 9.40 5.65 6.66
CA ALA A 93 8.83 6.78 7.38
C ALA A 93 8.02 6.36 8.61
#